data_AF-A0AAD7T3H2-F1
#
_entry.id   AF-A0AAD7T3H2-F1
#
_cell.length_a   1.000
_cell.length_b   1.000
_cell.length_c   1.000
_cell.angle_alpha   90.00
_cell.angle_beta   90.00
_cell.angle_gamma   90.00
#
_symmetry.space_group_name_H-M   'P 1'
#
loop_
_entity.id
_entity.type
_entity.pdbx_description
1 polymer ?
#
loop_
_entity_poly.entity_id
_entity_poly.type
_entity_poly.pdbx_seq_one_letter_code
_entity_poly.pdbx_strand_id
1 'polypeptide(L)'
;MENRYCTERDRQRLQRVVQSAQRVTGGALPNLRDLYTVRCTTKANKIIADPSHPSHGLFIKKLSKRKPGYVSIAAKTNRLKDSFYPQAIRMLS
;
A
#
# COMPACT_ATOMS: atom_id res chain seq x y z
N MET A 1 -22.77 9.92 8.56
CA MET A 1 -21.45 9.77 9.20
C MET A 1 -20.39 10.00 8.13
N GLU A 2 -19.69 11.13 8.16
CA GLU A 2 -18.58 11.42 7.24
C GLU A 2 -17.41 10.47 7.50
N ASN A 3 -16.86 9.91 6.43
CA ASN A 3 -15.69 9.08 6.52
C ASN A 3 -14.43 9.93 6.67
N ARG A 4 -13.80 9.86 7.85
CA ARG A 4 -12.53 10.54 8.17
C ARG A 4 -11.29 9.88 7.53
N TYR A 5 -11.40 9.41 6.29
CA TYR A 5 -10.29 8.80 5.55
C TYR A 5 -10.02 9.56 4.24
N CYS A 6 -8.78 9.46 3.74
CA CYS A 6 -8.30 10.17 2.56
C CYS A 6 -9.26 10.04 1.38
N THR A 7 -9.95 11.13 1.06
CA THR A 7 -10.91 11.20 -0.05
C THR A 7 -10.17 11.37 -1.38
N GLU A 8 -10.86 11.15 -2.50
CA GLU A 8 -10.30 11.46 -3.82
C GLU A 8 -9.85 12.93 -3.94
N ARG A 9 -10.57 13.84 -3.30
CA ARG A 9 -10.19 15.26 -3.21
C ARG A 9 -8.86 15.43 -2.47
N ASP A 10 -8.62 14.68 -1.41
CA ASP A 10 -7.35 14.74 -0.66
C ASP A 10 -6.20 14.16 -1.48
N ARG A 11 -6.44 13.07 -2.21
CA ARG A 11 -5.45 12.49 -3.14
C ARG A 11 -5.05 13.47 -4.23
N GLN A 12 -6.03 14.17 -4.82
CA GLN A 12 -5.77 15.23 -5.80
C GLN A 12 -4.96 16.39 -5.21
N ARG A 13 -5.28 16.82 -3.97
CA ARG A 13 -4.52 17.85 -3.27
C ARG A 13 -3.05 17.42 -3.08
N LEU A 14 -2.82 16.18 -2.64
CA LEU A 14 -1.47 15.63 -2.49
C LEU A 14 -0.73 15.52 -3.84
N GLN A 15 -1.42 15.12 -4.90
CA GLN A 15 -0.82 15.04 -6.23
C GLN A 15 -0.37 16.42 -6.76
N ARG A 16 -1.09 17.51 -6.41
CA ARG A 16 -0.66 18.88 -6.76
C ARG A 16 0.64 19.28 -6.03
N VAL A 17 0.84 18.81 -4.80
CA VAL A 17 2.10 19.03 -4.08
C VAL A 17 3.25 18.34 -4.81
N VAL A 18 3.06 17.08 -5.23
CA VAL A 18 4.05 16.34 -6.04
C VAL A 18 4.36 17.08 -7.34
N GLN A 19 3.35 17.55 -8.06
CA GLN A 19 3.54 18.32 -9.30
C GLN A 19 4.29 19.64 -9.06
N SER A 20 4.00 20.33 -7.96
CA SER A 20 4.69 21.58 -7.62
C SER A 20 6.15 21.33 -7.28
N ALA A 21 6.44 20.29 -6.51
CA ALA A 21 7.81 19.86 -6.23
C ALA A 21 8.56 19.52 -7.52
N GLN A 22 7.94 18.75 -8.42
CA GLN A 22 8.52 18.39 -9.72
C GLN A 22 8.86 19.61 -10.58
N ARG A 23 8.02 20.66 -10.58
CA ARG A 23 8.33 21.92 -11.29
C ARG A 23 9.55 22.63 -10.71
N VAL A 24 9.71 22.63 -9.39
CA VAL A 24 10.84 23.29 -8.71
C VAL A 24 12.14 22.50 -8.93
N THR A 25 12.09 21.17 -8.83
CA THR A 25 13.29 20.33 -8.95
C THR A 25 13.68 20.06 -10.40
N GLY A 26 12.81 20.34 -11.38
CA GLY A 26 13.05 20.11 -12.81
C GLY A 26 13.12 18.65 -13.24
N GLY A 27 13.12 17.70 -12.28
CA GLY A 27 13.15 16.26 -12.52
C GLY A 27 11.80 15.59 -12.31
N ALA A 28 11.53 14.52 -13.05
CA ALA A 28 10.29 13.74 -12.90
C ALA A 28 10.21 13.11 -11.51
N LEU A 29 9.10 13.35 -10.80
CA LEU A 29 8.82 12.72 -9.52
C LEU A 29 7.78 11.60 -9.70
N PRO A 30 7.85 10.51 -8.91
CA PRO A 30 6.82 9.48 -8.94
C PRO A 30 5.48 10.06 -8.51
N ASN A 31 4.41 9.64 -9.19
CA ASN A 31 3.06 10.03 -8.76
C ASN A 31 2.73 9.42 -7.38
N LEU A 32 1.68 9.93 -6.74
CA LEU A 32 1.31 9.53 -5.39
C LEU A 32 1.03 8.03 -5.27
N ARG A 33 0.44 7.41 -6.30
CA ARG A 33 0.08 5.99 -6.32
C ARG A 33 1.32 5.11 -6.42
N ASP A 34 2.28 5.48 -7.26
CA ASP A 34 3.52 4.74 -7.43
C ASP A 34 4.36 4.82 -6.16
N LEU A 35 4.47 6.02 -5.58
CA LEU A 35 5.14 6.22 -4.29
C LEU A 35 4.50 5.38 -3.18
N TYR A 36 3.16 5.36 -3.12
CA TYR A 36 2.43 4.52 -2.16
C TYR A 36 2.72 3.04 -2.38
N THR A 37 2.71 2.59 -3.63
CA THR A 37 2.97 1.18 -3.99
C THR A 37 4.38 0.76 -3.58
N VAL A 38 5.41 1.54 -3.96
CA VAL A 38 6.81 1.27 -3.58
C VAL A 38 6.99 1.23 -2.06
N ARG A 39 6.39 2.18 -1.33
CA ARG A 39 6.48 2.20 0.14
C ARG A 39 5.80 0.98 0.76
N CYS A 40 4.61 0.64 0.27
CA CYS A 40 3.86 -0.50 0.78
C CYS A 40 4.58 -1.83 0.53
N THR A 41 5.06 -2.06 -0.69
CA THR A 41 5.79 -3.28 -1.04
C THR A 41 7.11 -3.39 -0.27
N THR A 42 7.87 -2.29 -0.18
CA THR A 42 9.12 -2.27 0.60
C THR A 42 8.89 -2.61 2.06
N LYS A 43 7.89 -1.99 2.69
CA LYS A 43 7.57 -2.26 4.10
C LYS A 43 7.07 -3.69 4.29
N ALA A 44 6.23 -4.18 3.40
CA ALA A 44 5.72 -5.55 3.47
C ALA A 44 6.84 -6.58 3.32
N ASN A 45 7.76 -6.37 2.37
CA ASN A 45 8.93 -7.22 2.19
C ASN A 45 9.83 -7.25 3.43
N LYS A 46 10.00 -6.12 4.12
CA LYS A 46 10.74 -6.07 5.40
C LYS A 46 10.07 -6.91 6.49
N ILE A 47 8.74 -6.85 6.61
CA ILE A 47 7.98 -7.66 7.58
C ILE A 47 8.06 -9.16 7.23
N ILE A 48 7.99 -9.50 5.94
CA ILE A 48 8.11 -10.89 5.47
C ILE A 48 9.52 -11.42 5.73
N ALA A 49 10.55 -10.59 5.58
CA ALA A 49 11.93 -10.98 5.81
C ALA A 49 12.29 -11.16 7.30
N ASP A 50 11.49 -10.61 8.22
CA ASP A 50 11.73 -10.66 9.67
C ASP A 50 10.69 -11.55 10.38
N PRO A 51 11.03 -12.80 10.73
CA PRO A 51 10.15 -13.70 11.46
C PRO A 51 9.79 -13.23 12.88
N SER A 52 10.62 -12.37 13.49
CA SER A 52 10.37 -11.84 14.84
C SER A 52 9.32 -10.71 14.85
N HIS A 53 8.99 -10.18 13.67
CA HIS A 53 8.03 -9.09 13.55
C HIS A 53 6.62 -9.56 13.96
N PRO A 54 5.90 -8.82 14.83
CA PRO A 54 4.60 -9.25 15.37
C PRO A 54 3.52 -9.45 14.28
N SER A 55 3.67 -8.78 13.15
CA SER A 55 2.75 -8.88 12.00
C SER A 55 3.24 -9.84 10.90
N HIS A 56 4.33 -10.57 11.10
CA HIS A 56 4.85 -11.55 10.14
C HIS A 56 3.77 -12.58 9.76
N GLY A 57 3.05 -13.09 10.76
CA GLY A 57 1.98 -14.09 10.58
C GLY A 57 0.78 -13.62 9.75
N LEU A 58 0.67 -12.32 9.42
CA LEU A 58 -0.38 -11.83 8.51
C LEU A 58 -0.05 -12.12 7.03
N PHE A 59 1.22 -12.32 6.70
CA PHE A 59 1.68 -12.59 5.33
C PHE A 59 1.75 -14.10 5.05
N ILE A 60 0.58 -14.74 5.03
CA ILE A 60 0.48 -16.18 4.79
C ILE A 60 0.63 -16.46 3.28
N LYS A 61 1.69 -17.15 2.90
CA LYS A 61 1.95 -17.54 1.50
C LYS A 61 0.95 -18.61 1.05
N LYS A 62 0.40 -18.48 -0.15
CA LYS A 62 -0.45 -19.52 -0.75
C LYS A 62 0.41 -20.74 -1.10
N LEU A 63 -0.12 -21.93 -0.83
CA LEU A 63 0.54 -23.21 -1.19
C LEU A 63 0.46 -23.50 -2.70
N SER A 64 -0.46 -22.87 -3.42
CA SER A 64 -0.69 -23.14 -4.84
C SER A 64 0.45 -22.60 -5.72
N LYS A 65 1.15 -23.49 -6.43
CA LYS A 65 2.14 -23.12 -7.44
C LYS A 65 1.52 -22.44 -8.67
N ARG A 66 0.22 -22.63 -8.92
CA ARG A 66 -0.50 -22.02 -10.06
C ARG A 66 -0.91 -20.57 -9.80
N LYS A 67 -1.10 -20.20 -8.53
CA LYS A 67 -1.50 -18.85 -8.09
C LYS A 67 -0.55 -18.40 -6.98
N PRO A 68 0.65 -17.90 -7.35
CA PRO A 68 1.60 -17.38 -6.38
C PRO A 68 1.00 -16.19 -5.60
N GLY A 69 1.63 -15.83 -4.49
CA GLY A 69 1.23 -14.69 -3.67
C GLY A 69 0.75 -15.08 -2.27
N TYR A 70 0.00 -14.17 -1.65
CA TYR A 70 -0.40 -14.23 -0.24
C TYR A 70 -1.91 -14.34 -0.07
N VAL A 71 -2.34 -14.87 1.08
CA VAL A 71 -3.76 -15.00 1.45
C VAL A 71 -4.33 -13.61 1.74
N SER A 72 -5.36 -13.22 0.99
CA SER A 72 -6.04 -11.93 1.17
C SER A 72 -6.77 -11.87 2.51
N ILE A 73 -6.64 -10.75 3.22
CA ILE A 73 -7.43 -10.47 4.42
C ILE A 73 -8.84 -10.03 3.99
N ALA A 74 -9.85 -10.70 4.52
CA ALA A 74 -11.24 -10.30 4.36
C ALA A 74 -11.49 -8.97 5.08
N ALA A 75 -11.98 -7.96 4.37
CA ALA A 75 -12.27 -6.65 4.93
C ALA A 75 -13.76 -6.31 4.73
N LYS A 76 -14.49 -6.14 5.84
CA LYS A 76 -15.92 -5.77 5.84
C LYS A 76 -16.17 -4.27 5.67
N THR A 77 -15.15 -3.45 5.93
CA THR A 77 -15.25 -1.97 5.86
C THR A 77 -14.20 -1.41 4.92
N ASN A 78 -14.51 -0.28 4.28
CA ASN A 78 -13.54 0.46 3.46
C ASN A 78 -12.31 0.86 4.29
N ARG A 79 -12.51 1.27 5.55
CA ARG A 79 -11.42 1.61 6.47
C ARG A 79 -10.38 0.49 6.60
N LEU A 80 -10.83 -0.76 6.81
CA LEU A 80 -9.90 -1.90 6.87
C LEU A 80 -9.34 -2.22 5.48
N LYS A 81 -10.19 -2.23 4.45
CA LYS A 81 -9.79 -2.54 3.07
C LYS A 81 -8.67 -1.62 2.58
N ASP A 82 -8.71 -0.35 2.95
CA ASP A 82 -7.78 0.72 2.55
C ASP A 82 -6.63 0.92 3.54
N SER A 83 -6.59 0.14 4.62
CA SER A 83 -5.45 0.11 5.55
C SER A 83 -4.24 -0.62 4.94
N PHE A 84 -3.09 -0.48 5.60
CA PHE A 84 -1.81 -1.01 5.13
C PHE A 84 -1.84 -2.51 4.81
N TYR A 85 -2.21 -3.39 5.75
CA TYR A 85 -2.03 -4.84 5.58
C TYR A 85 -2.85 -5.42 4.41
N PRO A 86 -4.16 -5.15 4.28
CA PRO A 86 -4.93 -5.72 3.17
C PRO A 86 -4.48 -5.16 1.81
N GLN A 87 -4.01 -3.92 1.75
CA GLN A 87 -3.44 -3.34 0.52
C GLN A 87 -2.08 -3.96 0.18
N ALA A 88 -1.17 -4.05 1.15
CA ALA A 88 0.16 -4.63 0.99
C ALA A 88 0.10 -6.09 0.49
N ILE A 89 -0.77 -6.91 1.07
CA ILE A 89 -0.96 -8.31 0.67
C ILE A 89 -1.42 -8.43 -0.78
N ARG A 90 -2.31 -7.55 -1.25
CA ARG A 90 -2.79 -7.51 -2.64
C ARG A 90 -1.73 -6.98 -3.62
N MET A 91 -0.80 -6.16 -3.16
CA MET A 91 0.31 -5.65 -3.98
C MET A 91 1.44 -6.67 -4.14
N LEU A 92 1.51 -7.66 -3.25
CA LEU A 92 2.50 -8.75 -3.27
C LEU A 92 1.96 -10.04 -3.92
N SER A 93 0.68 -10.06 -4.30
CA SER A 93 0.02 -11.20 -4.93
C SER A 93 0.09 -11.17 -6.45
#